data_AF-A0A8J2LCG1-F1
#
_entry.id   AF-A0A8J2LCG1-F1
#
_cell.length_a   1.000
_cell.length_b   1.000
_cell.length_c   1.000
_cell.angle_alpha   90.00
_cell.angle_beta   90.00
_cell.angle_gamma   90.00
#
_symmetry.space_group_name_H-M   'P 1'
#
loop_
_entity.id
_entity.type
_entity.pdbx_description
1 polymer ?
#
loop_
_entity_poly.entity_id
_entity_poly.type
_entity_poly.pdbx_seq_one_letter_code
_entity_poly.pdbx_strand_id
1 'polypeptide(L)'
;MRLVFDAAAKSGGISLNDALMSGPDFLTPLPGHLFNFRHYPVAVTGDIREMFPQIKIREEDQPAQRFLWRGSDRSRPLDEFVMTSMIFGA
;
A
#
# COMPACT_ATOMS: atom_id res chain seq x y z
N MET A 1 16.02 -10.33 2.33
CA MET A 1 15.43 -9.84 1.06
C MET A 1 14.25 -8.94 1.41
N ARG A 2 14.10 -7.78 0.77
CA ARG A 2 12.95 -6.87 0.98
C ARG A 2 12.14 -6.82 -0.31
N LEU A 3 10.85 -7.14 -0.24
CA LEU A 3 9.93 -6.99 -1.37
C LEU A 3 9.52 -5.51 -1.48
N VAL A 4 9.57 -4.97 -2.69
CA VAL A 4 9.12 -3.61 -3.01
C VAL A 4 8.18 -3.73 -4.20
N PHE A 5 6.96 -3.23 -4.05
CA PHE A 5 5.99 -3.15 -5.13
C PHE A 5 6.12 -1.78 -5.77
N ASP A 6 6.39 -1.73 -7.07
CA ASP A 6 6.47 -0.48 -7.83
C ASP A 6 5.16 -0.26 -8.57
N ALA A 7 4.24 0.44 -7.91
CA ALA A 7 2.93 0.76 -8.46
C ALA A 7 2.97 1.91 -9.49
N ALA A 8 4.10 2.62 -9.59
CA ALA A 8 4.35 3.68 -10.57
C ALA A 8 5.00 3.15 -11.86
N ALA A 9 5.50 1.91 -11.86
CA ALA A 9 6.03 1.26 -13.04
C ALA A 9 4.98 1.19 -14.15
N LYS A 10 5.36 1.64 -15.36
CA LYS A 10 4.46 1.70 -16.51
C LYS A 10 4.64 0.50 -17.41
N SER A 11 3.53 -0.11 -17.79
CA SER A 11 3.45 -1.12 -18.86
C SER A 11 2.45 -0.65 -19.90
N GLY A 12 2.85 -0.60 -21.16
CA GLY A 12 2.00 -0.03 -22.22
C GLY A 12 1.63 1.45 -21.97
N GLY A 13 2.43 2.19 -21.18
CA GLY A 13 2.19 3.60 -20.87
C GLY A 13 1.31 3.88 -19.65
N ILE A 14 0.75 2.85 -19.01
CA ILE A 14 -0.15 2.96 -17.85
C ILE A 14 0.51 2.28 -16.65
N SER A 15 0.41 2.90 -15.46
CA SER A 15 0.78 2.31 -14.17
C SER A 15 -0.45 1.99 -13.32
N LEU A 16 -0.26 1.26 -12.22
CA LEU A 16 -1.35 1.03 -11.26
C LEU A 16 -1.84 2.36 -10.69
N ASN A 17 -0.93 3.27 -10.34
CA ASN A 17 -1.27 4.58 -9.77
C ASN A 17 -2.09 5.44 -10.74
N ASP A 18 -1.82 5.36 -12.04
CA ASP A 18 -2.61 6.08 -13.06
C ASP A 18 -4.07 5.56 -13.13
N ALA A 19 -4.33 4.33 -12.69
CA ALA A 19 -5.65 3.67 -12.74
C ALA A 19 -6.43 3.78 -11.42
N LEU A 20 -5.81 4.27 -10.34
CA LEU A 20 -6.48 4.44 -9.05
C LEU A 20 -7.34 5.71 -9.04
N MET A 21 -8.57 5.58 -8.55
CA MET A 21 -9.42 6.74 -8.30
C MET A 21 -9.00 7.44 -7.01
N SER A 22 -8.70 8.75 -7.10
CA SER A 22 -8.42 9.55 -5.92
C SER A 22 -9.69 9.80 -5.10
N GLY A 23 -9.64 9.46 -3.82
CA GLY A 23 -10.68 9.82 -2.85
C GLY A 23 -10.44 11.21 -2.24
N PRO A 24 -11.45 11.77 -1.55
CA PRO A 24 -11.25 12.98 -0.74
C PRO A 24 -10.22 12.73 0.38
N ASP A 25 -9.42 13.75 0.68
CA ASP A 25 -8.47 13.72 1.79
C ASP A 25 -9.21 13.96 3.12
N PHE A 26 -9.21 12.93 3.98
CA PHE A 26 -9.80 12.98 5.32
C PHE A 26 -8.75 13.16 6.42
N LEU A 27 -7.47 13.33 6.06
CA LEU A 27 -6.40 13.49 7.04
C LEU A 27 -6.48 14.87 7.69
N THR A 28 -6.36 14.89 9.02
CA THR A 28 -6.16 16.15 9.72
C THR A 28 -4.70 16.58 9.52
N PRO A 29 -4.43 17.86 9.20
CA PRO A 29 -3.08 18.33 9.01
C PRO A 29 -2.26 18.17 10.30
N LEU A 30 -0.96 17.83 10.15
CA LEU A 30 -0.06 17.58 11.27
C LEU A 30 -0.07 18.67 12.36
N PRO A 31 -0.10 19.99 12.05
CA PRO A 31 -0.23 21.02 13.08
C PRO A 31 -1.47 20.85 13.96
N GLY A 32 -2.61 20.48 13.39
CA GLY A 32 -3.85 20.23 14.14
C GLY A 32 -3.69 19.12 15.15
N HIS A 33 -3.04 18.01 14.75
CA HIS A 33 -2.69 16.93 15.68
C HIS A 33 -1.73 17.42 16.78
N LEU A 34 -0.69 18.17 16.43
CA LEU A 34 0.31 18.67 17.39
C LEU A 34 -0.24 19.67 18.40
N PHE A 35 -1.24 20.47 18.05
CA PHE A 35 -1.94 21.36 18.98
C PHE A 35 -2.80 20.56 19.96
N ASN A 36 -3.59 19.60 19.46
CA ASN A 36 -4.41 18.73 20.29
C ASN A 36 -3.56 17.89 21.26
N PHE A 37 -2.40 17.40 20.80
CA PHE A 37 -1.46 16.63 21.62
C PHE A 37 -0.88 17.43 22.80
N ARG A 38 -0.84 18.77 22.68
CA ARG A 38 -0.36 19.70 23.72
C ARG A 38 -1.46 20.25 24.62
N HIS A 39 -2.73 19.97 24.33
CA HIS A 39 -3.85 20.54 25.06
C HIS A 39 -3.94 19.99 26.50
N TYR A 40 -3.51 18.74 26.71
CA TYR A 40 -3.57 18.05 28.00
C TYR A 40 -2.16 17.70 28.51
N PRO A 41 -1.98 17.54 29.84
CA PRO A 41 -0.67 17.28 30.44
C PRO A 41 -0.09 15.89 30.11
N VAL A 42 -0.92 14.96 29.63
CA VAL A 42 -0.52 13.59 29.30
C VAL A 42 -1.00 13.26 27.90
N ALA A 43 -0.13 12.67 27.10
CA ALA A 43 -0.44 12.22 25.76
C ALA A 43 0.04 10.78 25.55
N VAL A 44 -0.71 10.00 24.77
CA VAL A 44 -0.42 8.60 24.45
C VAL A 44 -0.17 8.51 22.95
N THR A 45 0.88 7.79 22.58
CA THR A 45 1.26 7.55 21.18
C THR A 45 1.41 6.07 20.94
N GLY A 46 1.12 5.64 19.72
CA GLY A 46 1.30 4.27 19.27
C GLY A 46 1.59 4.26 17.78
N ASP A 47 2.33 3.26 17.35
CA ASP A 47 2.61 3.00 15.94
C ASP A 47 1.85 1.76 15.49
N ILE A 48 1.15 1.86 14.35
CA ILE A 48 0.49 0.72 13.74
C ILE A 48 1.48 0.06 12.80
N ARG A 49 2.12 -1.00 13.29
CA ARG A 49 3.04 -1.80 12.48
C ARG A 49 2.33 -2.26 11.21
N GLU A 50 2.95 -1.97 10.07
CA GLU A 50 2.51 -2.43 8.75
C GLU A 50 1.03 -2.11 8.48
N MET A 51 0.62 -0.85 8.66
CA MET A 51 -0.79 -0.46 8.57
C MET A 51 -1.48 -0.84 7.25
N PHE A 52 -0.78 -0.76 6.11
CA PHE A 52 -1.37 -1.03 4.79
C PHE A 52 -1.76 -2.51 4.60
N PRO A 53 -0.88 -3.50 4.89
CA PRO A 53 -1.26 -4.92 4.88
C PRO A 53 -2.44 -5.31 5.79
N GLN A 54 -2.80 -4.50 6.78
CA GLN A 54 -3.99 -4.75 7.61
C GLN A 54 -5.31 -4.41 6.90
N ILE A 55 -5.26 -3.66 5.80
CA ILE A 55 -6.43 -3.26 5.01
C ILE A 55 -6.65 -4.29 3.90
N LYS A 56 -7.78 -5.00 3.93
CA LYS A 56 -8.15 -5.98 2.90
C LYS A 56 -8.73 -5.31 1.66
N ILE A 57 -8.37 -5.84 0.50
CA ILE A 57 -8.89 -5.43 -0.80
C ILE A 57 -10.11 -6.28 -1.11
N ARG A 58 -11.14 -5.66 -1.68
CA ARG A 58 -12.34 -6.36 -2.15
C ARG A 58 -11.96 -7.41 -3.18
N GLU A 59 -12.62 -8.57 -3.16
CA GLU A 59 -12.29 -9.68 -4.06
C GLU A 59 -12.35 -9.28 -5.54
N GLU A 60 -13.28 -8.39 -5.91
CA GLU A 60 -13.42 -7.83 -7.25
C GLU A 60 -12.22 -6.98 -7.72
N ASP A 61 -11.51 -6.32 -6.79
CA ASP A 61 -10.41 -5.40 -7.08
C ASP A 61 -9.03 -6.09 -6.98
N GLN A 62 -8.94 -7.22 -6.27
CA GLN A 62 -7.69 -7.97 -6.07
C GLN A 62 -6.93 -8.29 -7.37
N PRO A 63 -7.58 -8.64 -8.50
CA PRO A 63 -6.87 -8.88 -9.77
C PRO A 63 -5.99 -7.73 -10.24
N ALA A 64 -6.25 -6.48 -9.82
CA ALA A 64 -5.41 -5.33 -10.15
C ALA A 64 -4.02 -5.36 -9.48
N GLN A 65 -3.83 -6.17 -8.42
CA GLN A 65 -2.57 -6.31 -7.68
C GLN A 65 -1.87 -7.66 -7.93
N ARG A 66 -1.98 -8.18 -9.15
CA ARG A 66 -1.24 -9.37 -9.60
C ARG A 66 0.25 -9.07 -9.73
N PHE A 67 1.07 -10.04 -9.36
CA PHE A 67 2.51 -9.98 -9.57
C PHE A 67 3.06 -11.36 -9.93
N LEU A 68 4.18 -11.37 -10.64
CA LEU A 68 4.86 -12.59 -11.05
C LEU A 68 6.07 -12.85 -10.15
N TRP A 69 6.30 -14.11 -9.81
CA TRP A 69 7.44 -14.54 -9.02
C TRP A 69 8.04 -15.83 -9.57
N ARG A 70 9.37 -15.94 -9.53
CA ARG A 70 10.10 -17.16 -9.96
C ARG A 70 11.23 -17.56 -9.01
N GLY A 71 11.53 -16.76 -7.98
CA GLY A 71 12.70 -16.99 -7.13
C GLY A 71 14.01 -16.80 -7.90
N SER A 72 15.09 -17.47 -7.46
CA SER A 72 16.43 -17.35 -8.04
C SER A 72 16.64 -18.24 -9.28
N ASP A 73 15.92 -19.35 -9.39
CA ASP A 73 16.04 -20.28 -10.50
C ASP A 73 15.22 -19.80 -11.70
N ARG A 74 15.93 -19.27 -12.71
CA ARG A 74 15.29 -18.77 -13.94
C ARG A 74 14.75 -19.87 -14.85
N SER A 75 15.08 -21.15 -14.62
CA SER A 75 14.58 -22.27 -15.41
C SER A 75 13.17 -22.71 -15.02
N ARG A 76 12.75 -22.40 -13.79
CA ARG A 76 11.40 -22.67 -13.29
C ARG A 76 10.35 -21.82 -14.02
N PRO A 77 9.09 -22.28 -14.21
CA PRO A 77 7.99 -21.43 -14.68
C PRO A 77 7.75 -20.22 -13.77
N LEU A 78 7.12 -19.16 -14.31
CA LEU A 78 6.65 -18.03 -13.50
C LEU A 78 5.40 -18.47 -12.73
N ASP A 79 5.39 -18.19 -11.43
CA ASP A 79 4.18 -18.24 -10.63
C ASP A 79 3.49 -16.87 -10.69
N GLU A 80 2.17 -16.88 -10.76
CA GLU A 80 1.33 -15.68 -10.62
C GLU A 80 0.73 -15.67 -9.21
N PHE A 81 0.86 -14.54 -8.53
CA PHE A 81 0.30 -14.30 -7.22
C PHE A 81 -0.57 -13.06 -7.24
N VAL A 82 -1.51 -12.98 -6.30
CA VAL A 82 -2.40 -11.82 -6.13
C VAL A 82 -2.28 -11.32 -4.71
N MET A 83 -2.04 -10.02 -4.54
CA MET A 83 -2.08 -9.43 -3.21
C MET A 83 -3.54 -9.22 -2.75
N THR A 84 -3.87 -9.68 -1.55
CA THR A 84 -5.23 -9.58 -0.98
C THR A 84 -5.43 -8.37 -0.07
N SER A 85 -4.36 -7.62 0.18
CA SER A 85 -4.29 -6.52 1.14
C SER A 85 -3.53 -5.34 0.53
N MET A 86 -3.78 -4.13 1.00
CA MET A 86 -3.22 -2.93 0.36
C MET A 86 -1.67 -2.94 0.38
N ILE A 87 -1.05 -2.76 -0.79
CA ILE A 87 0.39 -2.57 -0.92
C ILE A 87 0.81 -1.16 -0.50
N PHE A 88 2.04 -1.03 -0.02
CA PHE A 88 2.65 0.27 0.25
C PHE A 88 3.14 0.91 -1.06
N GLY A 89 2.83 2.20 -1.28
CA GLY A 89 3.35 2.98 -2.41
C GLY A 89 2.48 2.98 -3.66
N ALA A 90 1.24 2.51 -3.57
CA ALA A 90 0.19 2.68 -4.57
C ALA A 90 -0.55 4.01 -4.38
#